data_AF-A0A1Q3CE04-F1
#
_entry.id   AF-A0A1Q3CE04-F1
#
_cell.length_a   1.000
_cell.length_b   1.000
_cell.length_c   1.000
_cell.angle_alpha   90.00
_cell.angle_beta   90.00
_cell.angle_gamma   90.00
#
_symmetry.space_group_name_H-M   'P 1'
#
loop_
_entity.id
_entity.type
_entity.pdbx_description
1 polymer ?
#
loop_
_entity_poly.entity_id
_entity_poly.type
_entity_poly.pdbx_seq_one_letter_code
_entity_poly.pdbx_strand_id
1 'polypeptide(L)'
;QILCLRPLVKEHLIYKCGNGEHFSLWFDPWLHGDSVHALYGHMVMFEAGLSKHARVKEVIRDGEWCWPQAPCDVVELQQRVRSIPISTAPDSIHWDKVGEVFSTASAFHGIRQRFLSVDWHDIVWHSRRIPKHAFSLWLALRGAHRTKDKLLAIGVVHSTDCAFLCGETETLQHLFFQCPFSSMVWREVLLMCNIVRPLLSWADEVLWMSTHARGSAFHHTMRRLAFAATVYHLWIERNRRCFKNVFLPYQEIIRLVKQDV
;
A
#
# COMPACT_ATOMS: atom_id res chain seq x y z
N GLN A 1 -5.61 -7.81 7.35
CA GLN A 1 -4.41 -7.42 6.57
C GLN A 1 -3.48 -6.48 7.33
N ILE A 2 -3.93 -5.36 7.92
CA ILE A 2 -3.03 -4.46 8.69
C ILE A 2 -2.37 -5.17 9.88
N LEU A 3 -3.11 -5.99 10.63
CA LEU A 3 -2.56 -6.74 11.77
C LEU A 3 -1.44 -7.74 11.40
N CYS A 4 -1.37 -8.18 10.13
CA CYS A 4 -0.30 -9.05 9.66
C CYS A 4 1.06 -8.35 9.62
N LEU A 5 1.09 -7.01 9.64
CA LEU A 5 2.32 -6.21 9.69
C LEU A 5 2.84 -6.01 11.12
N ARG A 6 2.12 -6.48 12.15
CA ARG A 6 2.50 -6.29 13.56
C ARG A 6 3.92 -6.83 13.88
N PRO A 7 4.35 -8.01 13.40
CA PRO A 7 5.71 -8.49 13.66
C PRO A 7 6.76 -7.53 13.09
N LEU A 8 6.56 -7.08 11.84
CA LEU A 8 7.46 -6.15 11.16
C LEU A 8 7.52 -4.79 11.88
N VAL A 9 6.38 -4.24 12.28
CA VAL A 9 6.33 -2.97 13.03
C VAL A 9 7.04 -3.09 14.38
N LYS A 10 6.92 -4.25 15.04
CA LYS A 10 7.56 -4.49 16.35
C LYS A 10 9.09 -4.37 16.27
N GLU A 11 9.72 -4.76 15.17
CA GLU A 11 11.18 -4.64 14.96
C GLU A 11 11.67 -3.19 15.00
N HIS A 12 10.78 -2.23 14.71
CA HIS A 12 11.12 -0.80 14.70
C HIS A 12 10.75 -0.07 16.00
N LEU A 13 9.92 -0.66 16.86
CA LEU A 13 9.44 0.00 18.07
C LEU A 13 10.40 -0.23 19.23
N ILE A 14 10.92 0.86 19.79
CA ILE A 14 11.78 0.83 20.98
C ILE A 14 10.99 1.39 22.15
N TYR A 15 10.71 0.54 23.13
CA TYR A 15 10.07 0.91 24.38
C TYR A 15 11.16 1.27 25.38
N LYS A 16 11.27 2.56 25.69
CA LYS A 16 12.22 3.07 26.68
C LYS A 16 11.48 3.27 28.00
N CYS A 17 11.76 2.38 28.96
CA CYS A 17 11.27 2.53 30.31
C CYS A 17 11.87 3.79 30.95
N GLY A 18 11.00 4.62 31.53
CA GLY A 18 11.35 5.79 32.31
C GLY A 18 10.97 5.56 33.77
N ASN A 19 9.94 6.27 34.23
CA ASN A 19 9.36 6.15 35.56
C ASN A 19 8.37 4.98 35.70
N GLY A 20 8.07 4.25 34.62
CA GLY A 20 7.21 3.08 34.58
C GLY A 20 5.71 3.38 34.73
N GLU A 21 5.31 4.66 34.65
CA GLU A 21 3.93 5.07 34.86
C GLU A 21 2.98 4.74 33.72
N HIS A 22 3.45 4.51 32.50
CA HIS A 22 2.58 4.30 31.34
C HIS A 22 2.59 2.87 30.85
N PHE A 23 3.72 2.18 30.94
CA PHE A 23 3.82 0.82 30.43
C PHE A 23 3.19 -0.19 31.40
N SER A 24 2.41 -1.12 30.82
CA SER A 24 1.98 -2.33 31.49
C SER A 24 3.18 -3.18 31.85
N LEU A 25 3.21 -3.66 33.09
CA LEU A 25 4.23 -4.59 33.55
C LEU A 25 4.23 -5.88 32.71
N TRP A 26 3.05 -6.35 32.29
CA TRP A 26 2.89 -7.68 31.70
C TRP A 26 2.85 -7.69 30.18
N PHE A 27 2.20 -6.69 29.58
CA PHE A 27 1.76 -6.78 28.18
C PHE A 27 2.54 -5.89 27.22
N ASP A 28 3.17 -4.82 27.71
CA ASP A 28 3.97 -3.94 26.87
C ASP A 28 5.40 -4.50 26.71
N PRO A 29 6.02 -4.32 25.53
CA PRO A 29 7.30 -4.94 25.20
C PRO A 29 8.52 -4.15 25.72
N TRP A 30 8.47 -3.70 26.97
CA TRP A 30 9.53 -2.92 27.60
C TRP A 30 10.72 -3.78 28.05
N LEU A 31 10.57 -5.11 28.13
CA LEU A 31 11.64 -6.03 28.49
C LEU A 31 12.42 -6.44 27.24
N HIS A 32 13.38 -5.60 26.84
CA HIS A 32 14.26 -5.84 25.68
C HIS A 32 13.49 -6.10 24.36
N GLY A 33 12.33 -5.44 24.18
CA GLY A 33 11.49 -5.60 22.99
C GLY A 33 10.44 -6.70 23.09
N ASP A 34 10.35 -7.40 24.23
CA ASP A 34 9.31 -8.38 24.52
C ASP A 34 8.54 -8.01 25.78
N SER A 35 7.32 -8.56 25.90
CA SER A 35 6.52 -8.40 27.10
C SER A 35 6.77 -9.56 28.06
N VAL A 36 6.66 -9.31 29.37
CA VAL A 36 6.86 -10.34 30.39
C VAL A 36 5.92 -11.53 30.14
N HIS A 37 4.66 -11.27 29.79
CA HIS A 37 3.69 -12.32 29.47
C HIS A 37 4.08 -13.12 28.22
N ALA A 38 4.68 -12.50 27.20
CA ALA A 38 5.10 -13.21 25.99
C ALA A 38 6.28 -14.18 26.26
N LEU A 39 7.15 -13.83 27.21
CA LEU A 39 8.34 -14.62 27.54
C LEU A 39 8.06 -15.70 28.60
N TYR A 40 7.30 -15.38 29.63
CA TYR A 40 7.12 -16.22 30.82
C TYR A 40 5.68 -16.76 30.97
N GLY A 41 4.76 -16.39 30.07
CA GLY A 41 3.37 -16.84 30.09
C GLY A 41 2.54 -16.20 31.20
N HIS A 42 1.40 -16.80 31.50
CA HIS A 42 0.43 -16.24 32.45
C HIS A 42 0.78 -16.52 33.92
N MET A 43 1.54 -17.58 34.23
CA MET A 43 1.86 -17.98 35.62
C MET A 43 2.67 -16.90 36.36
N VAL A 44 3.60 -16.24 35.67
CA VAL A 44 4.45 -15.18 36.24
C VAL A 44 3.64 -14.04 36.90
N MET A 45 2.42 -13.77 36.39
CA MET A 45 1.55 -12.72 36.93
C MET A 45 0.99 -13.11 38.30
N PHE A 46 0.64 -14.39 38.48
CA PHE A 46 0.15 -14.91 39.75
C PHE A 46 1.28 -15.05 40.77
N GLU A 47 2.44 -15.55 40.34
CA GLU A 47 3.61 -15.76 41.19
C GLU A 47 4.20 -14.46 41.73
N ALA A 48 4.15 -13.39 40.93
CA ALA A 48 4.54 -12.06 41.39
C ALA A 48 3.54 -11.45 42.39
N GLY A 49 2.33 -11.99 42.54
CA GLY A 49 1.32 -11.44 43.45
C GLY A 49 0.85 -10.02 43.12
N LEU A 50 1.00 -9.61 41.86
CA LEU A 50 0.68 -8.26 41.37
C LEU A 50 -0.58 -8.28 40.49
N SER A 51 -1.24 -7.13 40.39
CA SER A 51 -2.47 -7.00 39.59
C SER A 51 -2.21 -7.31 38.11
N LYS A 52 -3.20 -7.89 37.40
CA LYS A 52 -3.14 -8.03 35.93
C LYS A 52 -3.02 -6.69 35.19
N HIS A 53 -3.38 -5.59 35.86
CA HIS A 53 -3.28 -4.24 35.33
C HIS A 53 -2.03 -3.50 35.85
N ALA A 54 -1.11 -4.23 36.49
CA ALA A 54 0.08 -3.63 37.07
C ALA A 54 0.90 -2.88 36.02
N ARG A 55 1.43 -1.74 36.44
CA ARG A 55 2.37 -0.94 35.64
C ARG A 55 3.80 -1.22 36.05
N VAL A 56 4.76 -0.88 35.18
CA VAL A 56 6.18 -1.05 35.48
C VAL A 56 6.59 -0.30 36.76
N LYS A 57 5.94 0.83 37.07
CA LYS A 57 6.14 1.59 38.31
C LYS A 57 5.96 0.75 39.58
N GLU A 58 5.08 -0.26 39.59
CA GLU A 58 4.78 -1.04 40.80
C GLU A 58 5.98 -1.86 41.31
N VAL A 59 6.94 -2.11 40.42
CA VAL A 59 8.19 -2.82 40.72
C VAL A 59 9.40 -1.89 40.68
N ILE A 60 9.19 -0.56 40.77
CA ILE A 60 10.24 0.45 40.87
C ILE A 60 10.06 1.21 42.19
N ARG A 61 11.09 1.22 43.03
CA ARG A 61 11.14 2.03 44.26
C ARG A 61 12.51 2.68 44.39
N ASP A 62 12.54 3.97 44.72
CA ASP A 62 13.76 4.75 44.92
C ASP A 62 14.79 4.64 43.77
N GLY A 63 14.31 4.47 42.53
CA GLY A 63 15.15 4.32 41.34
C GLY A 63 15.70 2.91 41.12
N GLU A 64 15.27 1.93 41.90
CA GLU A 64 15.71 0.54 41.82
C GLU A 64 14.55 -0.42 41.51
N TRP A 65 14.87 -1.54 40.87
CA TRP A 65 13.92 -2.62 40.61
C TRP A 65 13.62 -3.38 41.91
N CYS A 66 12.39 -3.29 42.40
CA CYS A 66 11.91 -3.89 43.64
C CYS A 66 10.73 -4.83 43.36
N TRP A 67 11.05 -6.07 42.99
CA TRP A 67 10.04 -7.12 42.80
C TRP A 67 9.63 -7.73 44.15
N PRO A 68 8.34 -8.08 44.34
CA PRO A 68 7.93 -8.89 45.48
C PRO A 68 8.66 -10.24 45.50
N GLN A 69 8.94 -10.75 46.71
CA GLN A 69 9.62 -12.03 46.95
C GLN A 69 8.89 -13.15 46.18
N ALA A 70 9.55 -13.78 45.20
CA ALA A 70 8.90 -14.67 44.24
C ALA A 70 9.79 -15.87 43.83
N PRO A 71 9.19 -16.97 43.31
CA PRO A 71 9.86 -18.23 42.92
C PRO A 71 10.95 -18.08 41.84
N CYS A 72 11.68 -19.18 41.54
CA CYS A 72 12.82 -19.22 40.60
C CYS A 72 12.59 -18.54 39.24
N ASP A 73 11.39 -18.64 38.65
CA ASP A 73 11.10 -18.07 37.32
C ASP A 73 11.12 -16.53 37.31
N VAL A 74 10.89 -15.90 38.47
CA VAL A 74 11.00 -14.45 38.65
C VAL A 74 12.45 -14.02 38.91
N VAL A 75 13.34 -14.92 39.35
CA VAL A 75 14.77 -14.60 39.56
C VAL A 75 15.47 -14.30 38.24
N GLU A 76 15.17 -15.05 37.18
CA GLU A 76 15.71 -14.78 35.84
C GLU A 76 15.19 -13.44 35.30
N LEU A 77 13.88 -13.18 35.44
CA LEU A 77 13.26 -11.90 35.09
C LEU A 77 13.94 -10.73 35.83
N GLN A 78 14.17 -10.87 37.14
CA GLN A 78 14.88 -9.89 37.97
C GLN A 78 16.30 -9.63 37.47
N GLN A 79 17.01 -10.65 37.00
CA GLN A 79 18.34 -10.46 36.40
C GLN A 79 18.26 -9.69 35.07
N ARG A 80 17.28 -10.00 34.22
CA ARG A 80 17.11 -9.35 32.91
C ARG A 80 16.67 -7.89 33.00
N VAL A 81 15.90 -7.51 34.02
CA VAL A 81 15.48 -6.11 34.21
C VAL A 81 16.59 -5.22 34.75
N ARG A 82 17.58 -5.78 35.48
CA ARG A 82 18.69 -4.98 36.04
C ARG A 82 19.52 -4.23 34.99
N SER A 83 19.55 -4.72 33.76
CA SER A 83 20.24 -4.03 32.66
C SER A 83 19.43 -2.89 32.04
N ILE A 84 18.15 -2.74 32.41
CA ILE A 84 17.28 -1.68 31.92
C ILE A 84 17.42 -0.46 32.85
N PRO A 85 17.89 0.69 32.34
CA PRO A 85 18.04 1.88 33.15
C PRO A 85 16.68 2.45 33.56
N ILE A 86 16.53 2.77 34.84
CA ILE A 86 15.37 3.50 35.38
C ILE A 86 15.70 4.99 35.37
N SER A 87 14.70 5.84 35.11
CA SER A 87 14.86 7.28 35.22
C SER A 87 13.59 7.95 35.76
N THR A 88 13.69 9.21 36.17
CA THR A 88 12.53 10.01 36.59
C THR A 88 11.73 10.56 35.40
N ALA A 89 12.25 10.46 34.18
CA ALA A 89 11.56 10.89 32.98
C ALA A 89 10.37 9.97 32.66
N PRO A 90 9.33 10.45 31.97
CA PRO A 90 8.23 9.60 31.52
C PRO A 90 8.69 8.47 30.59
N ASP A 91 7.96 7.36 30.62
CA ASP A 91 8.09 6.30 29.61
C ASP A 91 7.92 6.86 28.19
N SER A 92 8.66 6.32 27.22
CA SER A 92 8.60 6.80 25.84
C SER A 92 8.78 5.68 24.82
N ILE A 93 8.11 5.82 23.69
CA ILE A 93 8.19 4.88 22.56
C ILE A 93 8.88 5.61 21.42
N HIS A 94 9.90 4.97 20.84
CA HIS A 94 10.70 5.50 19.74
C HIS A 94 10.61 4.59 18.52
N TRP A 95 10.93 5.14 17.36
CA TRP A 95 11.00 4.39 16.10
C TRP A 95 12.46 4.30 15.63
N ASP A 96 12.99 3.10 15.47
CA ASP A 96 14.37 2.74 15.09
C ASP A 96 15.48 3.20 16.05
N LYS A 97 15.41 4.43 16.57
CA LYS A 97 16.46 5.03 17.39
C LYS A 97 15.87 5.93 18.47
N VAL A 98 16.43 5.82 19.68
CA VAL A 98 16.05 6.65 20.82
C VAL A 98 16.49 8.10 20.60
N GLY A 99 15.56 9.04 20.77
CA GLY A 99 15.83 10.48 20.70
C GLY A 99 15.63 11.10 19.32
N GLU A 100 15.38 10.30 18.27
CA GLU A 100 14.95 10.82 16.97
C GLU A 100 13.44 11.09 16.97
N VAL A 101 13.01 12.15 16.28
CA VAL A 101 11.59 12.50 16.16
C VAL A 101 10.93 11.56 15.16
N PHE A 102 9.85 10.92 15.58
CA PHE A 102 9.04 10.09 14.70
C PHE A 102 8.46 10.89 13.53
N SER A 103 8.48 10.29 12.34
CA SER A 103 7.72 10.78 11.18
C SER A 103 7.09 9.62 10.44
N THR A 104 5.95 9.86 9.80
CA THR A 104 5.34 8.85 8.91
C THR A 104 6.24 8.49 7.74
N ALA A 105 7.10 9.42 7.30
CA ALA A 105 8.09 9.19 6.26
C ALA A 105 9.20 8.21 6.70
N SER A 106 9.76 8.37 7.90
CA SER A 106 10.76 7.44 8.43
C SER A 106 10.18 6.04 8.61
N ALA A 107 8.97 5.95 9.17
CA ALA A 107 8.27 4.66 9.32
C ALA A 107 8.01 3.98 7.96
N PHE A 108 7.50 4.74 6.99
CA PHE A 108 7.27 4.22 5.65
C PHE A 108 8.57 3.74 4.99
N HIS A 109 9.68 4.47 5.16
CA HIS A 109 10.97 4.09 4.61
C HIS A 109 11.64 2.90 5.30
N GLY A 110 11.39 2.71 6.60
CA GLY A 110 11.86 1.54 7.35
C GLY A 110 11.09 0.27 6.99
N ILE A 111 9.77 0.35 6.86
CA ILE A 111 8.91 -0.81 6.60
C ILE A 111 8.88 -1.21 5.11
N ARG A 112 8.94 -0.25 4.19
CA ARG A 112 8.69 -0.56 2.76
C ARG A 112 9.79 -1.44 2.19
N GLN A 113 9.38 -2.47 1.47
CA GLN A 113 10.27 -3.17 0.56
C GLN A 113 10.58 -2.26 -0.64
N ARG A 114 11.87 -2.04 -0.92
CA ARG A 114 12.33 -1.32 -2.09
C ARG A 114 12.48 -2.30 -3.24
N PHE A 115 11.72 -2.08 -4.30
CA PHE A 115 11.85 -2.84 -5.55
C PHE A 115 12.57 -1.99 -6.60
N LEU A 116 13.09 -2.66 -7.63
CA LEU A 116 13.60 -1.98 -8.81
C LEU A 116 12.50 -1.11 -9.44
N SER A 117 12.90 0.05 -9.95
CA SER A 117 11.97 0.89 -10.70
C SER A 117 11.54 0.16 -11.96
N VAL A 118 10.23 0.12 -12.19
CA VAL A 118 9.63 -0.45 -13.40
C VAL A 118 9.69 0.58 -14.53
N ASP A 119 9.91 0.12 -15.76
CA ASP A 119 10.12 1.02 -16.91
C ASP A 119 8.92 1.95 -17.16
N TRP A 120 7.72 1.50 -16.85
CA TRP A 120 6.50 2.28 -17.03
C TRP A 120 6.23 3.31 -15.91
N HIS A 121 7.05 3.38 -14.85
CA HIS A 121 6.76 4.22 -13.67
C HIS A 121 6.58 5.70 -14.05
N ASP A 122 7.40 6.22 -14.96
CA ASP A 122 7.37 7.61 -15.42
C ASP A 122 6.16 7.95 -16.30
N ILE A 123 5.48 6.94 -16.85
CA ILE A 123 4.21 7.10 -17.57
C ILE A 123 3.10 7.43 -16.58
N VAL A 124 3.12 6.79 -15.41
CA VAL A 124 2.08 6.90 -14.38
C VAL A 124 2.35 8.06 -13.43
N TRP A 125 3.57 8.11 -12.90
CA TRP A 125 3.96 8.92 -11.76
C TRP A 125 4.84 10.10 -12.17
N HIS A 126 4.28 11.03 -12.94
CA HIS A 126 4.93 12.27 -13.33
C HIS A 126 4.26 13.50 -12.68
N SER A 127 4.94 14.65 -12.67
CA SER A 127 4.48 15.87 -11.98
C SER A 127 3.14 16.41 -12.52
N ARG A 128 2.94 16.33 -13.83
CA ARG A 128 1.74 16.81 -14.54
C ARG A 128 0.57 15.81 -14.58
N ARG A 129 0.64 14.69 -13.86
CA ARG A 129 -0.38 13.63 -13.95
C ARG A 129 -1.73 14.09 -13.39
N ILE A 130 -2.82 13.59 -13.98
CA ILE A 130 -4.16 13.70 -13.40
C ILE A 130 -4.35 12.51 -12.45
N PRO A 131 -4.56 12.72 -11.12
CA PRO A 131 -4.54 11.62 -10.14
C PRO A 131 -5.50 10.46 -10.46
N LYS A 132 -6.74 10.75 -10.85
CA LYS A 132 -7.74 9.73 -11.24
C LYS A 132 -7.27 8.88 -12.44
N HIS A 133 -6.59 9.50 -13.41
CA HIS A 133 -6.09 8.82 -14.61
C HIS A 133 -4.85 7.98 -14.30
N ALA A 134 -3.91 8.55 -13.55
CA ALA A 134 -2.72 7.84 -13.10
C ALA A 134 -3.08 6.59 -12.28
N PHE A 135 -4.03 6.72 -11.35
CA PHE A 135 -4.49 5.57 -10.57
C PHE A 135 -5.14 4.48 -11.44
N SER A 136 -6.00 4.85 -12.38
CA SER A 136 -6.60 3.88 -13.31
C SER A 136 -5.56 3.20 -14.21
N LEU A 137 -4.60 3.97 -14.74
CA LEU A 137 -3.52 3.43 -15.56
C LEU A 137 -2.62 2.50 -14.75
N TRP A 138 -2.27 2.87 -13.52
CA TRP A 138 -1.52 2.02 -12.60
C TRP A 138 -2.22 0.68 -12.37
N LEU A 139 -3.53 0.68 -12.14
CA LEU A 139 -4.32 -0.55 -12.01
C LEU A 139 -4.30 -1.38 -13.30
N ALA A 140 -4.34 -0.75 -14.47
CA ALA A 140 -4.23 -1.44 -15.75
C ALA A 140 -2.86 -2.12 -15.92
N LEU A 141 -1.78 -1.38 -15.67
CA LEU A 141 -0.40 -1.89 -15.76
C LEU A 141 -0.12 -3.03 -14.77
N ARG A 142 -0.77 -2.98 -13.60
CA ARG A 142 -0.69 -4.04 -12.59
C ARG A 142 -1.62 -5.23 -12.88
N GLY A 143 -2.42 -5.18 -13.93
CA GLY A 143 -3.45 -6.18 -14.19
C GLY A 143 -4.48 -6.27 -13.06
N ALA A 144 -4.71 -5.20 -12.32
CA ALA A 144 -5.59 -5.17 -11.14
C ALA A 144 -7.04 -4.78 -11.45
N HIS A 145 -7.32 -4.28 -12.67
CA HIS A 145 -8.68 -4.06 -13.13
C HIS A 145 -9.50 -5.35 -13.14
N ARG A 146 -10.74 -5.27 -12.62
CA ARG A 146 -11.71 -6.37 -12.52
C ARG A 146 -12.46 -6.60 -13.84
N THR A 147 -11.69 -7.01 -14.85
CA THR A 147 -12.20 -7.47 -16.15
C THR A 147 -13.06 -8.72 -15.99
N LYS A 148 -13.99 -8.98 -16.92
CA LYS A 148 -14.96 -10.08 -16.75
C LYS A 148 -14.30 -11.46 -16.72
N ASP A 149 -13.20 -11.69 -17.43
CA ASP A 149 -12.38 -12.90 -17.31
C ASP A 149 -11.99 -13.20 -15.85
N LYS A 150 -11.53 -12.19 -15.12
CA LYS A 150 -11.16 -12.31 -13.70
C LYS A 150 -12.39 -12.44 -12.79
N LEU A 151 -13.49 -11.78 -13.13
CA LEU A 151 -14.73 -11.88 -12.37
C LEU A 151 -15.38 -13.26 -12.53
N LEU A 152 -15.30 -13.86 -13.72
CA LEU A 152 -15.74 -15.23 -13.98
C LEU A 152 -14.93 -16.22 -13.13
N ALA A 153 -13.60 -16.06 -13.10
CA ALA A 153 -12.71 -16.93 -12.33
C ALA A 153 -13.00 -16.94 -10.81
N ILE A 154 -13.65 -15.90 -10.28
CA ILE A 154 -14.08 -15.81 -8.87
C ILE A 154 -15.59 -15.99 -8.69
N GLY A 155 -16.32 -16.40 -9.73
CA GLY A 155 -17.76 -16.71 -9.65
C GLY A 155 -18.70 -15.50 -9.53
N VAL A 156 -18.25 -14.29 -9.89
CA VAL A 156 -19.06 -13.06 -9.78
C VAL A 156 -19.94 -12.81 -11.01
N VAL A 157 -19.54 -13.32 -12.18
CA VAL A 157 -20.30 -13.20 -13.44
C VAL A 157 -20.38 -14.56 -14.13
N HIS A 158 -21.35 -14.73 -15.03
CA HIS A 158 -21.57 -15.97 -15.79
C HIS A 158 -21.11 -15.90 -17.26
N SER A 159 -20.78 -14.69 -17.75
CA SER A 159 -20.30 -14.46 -19.11
C SER A 159 -19.11 -13.52 -19.08
N THR A 160 -18.18 -13.75 -20.01
CA THR A 160 -17.02 -12.90 -20.25
C THR A 160 -17.18 -12.04 -21.48
N ASP A 161 -18.36 -11.94 -22.08
CA ASP A 161 -18.58 -11.14 -23.29
C ASP A 161 -18.14 -9.70 -23.08
N CYS A 162 -17.35 -9.18 -24.02
CA CYS A 162 -16.83 -7.82 -23.99
C CYS A 162 -17.95 -6.82 -23.73
N ALA A 163 -17.78 -5.97 -22.71
CA ALA A 163 -18.75 -4.92 -22.39
C ALA A 163 -18.98 -3.93 -23.53
N PHE A 164 -18.09 -3.89 -24.53
CA PHE A 164 -18.26 -3.08 -25.73
C PHE A 164 -19.05 -3.77 -26.85
N LEU A 165 -19.57 -4.98 -26.61
CA LEU A 165 -20.47 -5.73 -27.50
C LEU A 165 -19.85 -6.08 -28.86
N CYS A 166 -18.56 -6.42 -28.89
CA CYS A 166 -17.86 -6.81 -30.11
C CYS A 166 -17.82 -8.33 -30.38
N GLY A 167 -18.46 -9.14 -29.54
CA GLY A 167 -18.53 -10.60 -29.69
C GLY A 167 -17.33 -11.38 -29.13
N GLU A 168 -16.33 -10.70 -28.58
CA GLU A 168 -15.10 -11.32 -28.04
C GLU A 168 -15.10 -11.36 -26.50
N THR A 169 -14.14 -12.10 -25.91
CA THR A 169 -13.96 -12.17 -24.45
C THR A 169 -13.27 -10.92 -23.88
N GLU A 170 -13.83 -10.37 -22.79
CA GLU A 170 -13.26 -9.25 -22.03
C GLU A 170 -12.04 -9.68 -21.20
N THR A 171 -10.86 -9.51 -21.77
CA THR A 171 -9.58 -9.51 -21.04
C THR A 171 -9.03 -8.08 -20.93
N LEU A 172 -7.98 -7.87 -20.13
CA LEU A 172 -7.29 -6.58 -20.05
C LEU A 172 -6.76 -6.15 -21.42
N GLN A 173 -6.10 -7.07 -22.14
CA GLN A 173 -5.52 -6.85 -23.46
C GLN A 173 -6.59 -6.56 -24.50
N HIS A 174 -7.70 -7.30 -24.44
CA HIS A 174 -8.84 -7.07 -25.31
C HIS A 174 -9.45 -5.68 -25.06
N LEU A 175 -9.72 -5.36 -23.79
CA LEU A 175 -10.36 -4.11 -23.38
C LEU A 175 -9.54 -2.89 -23.82
N PHE A 176 -8.23 -2.93 -23.62
CA PHE A 176 -7.33 -1.83 -23.96
C PHE A 176 -6.67 -2.07 -25.33
N PHE A 177 -7.35 -1.55 -26.36
CA PHE A 177 -6.89 -1.31 -27.74
C PHE A 177 -7.00 -2.45 -28.76
N GLN A 178 -7.35 -3.67 -28.34
CA GLN A 178 -7.67 -4.75 -29.29
C GLN A 178 -9.16 -4.81 -29.65
N CYS A 179 -10.06 -4.44 -28.74
CA CYS A 179 -11.49 -4.34 -29.03
C CYS A 179 -11.74 -3.28 -30.10
N PRO A 180 -12.58 -3.53 -31.13
CA PRO A 180 -12.90 -2.54 -32.16
C PRO A 180 -13.36 -1.19 -31.63
N PHE A 181 -14.12 -1.17 -30.52
CA PHE A 181 -14.57 0.07 -29.89
C PHE A 181 -13.40 0.87 -29.30
N SER A 182 -12.54 0.23 -28.51
CA SER A 182 -11.42 0.91 -27.85
C SER A 182 -10.27 1.23 -28.79
N SER A 183 -10.08 0.42 -29.84
CA SER A 183 -9.08 0.62 -30.88
C SER A 183 -9.38 1.89 -31.70
N MET A 184 -10.66 2.15 -32.01
CA MET A 184 -11.07 3.41 -32.65
C MET A 184 -10.75 4.63 -31.80
N VAL A 185 -11.07 4.58 -30.50
CA VAL A 185 -10.74 5.68 -29.56
C VAL A 185 -9.23 5.93 -29.55
N TRP A 186 -8.44 4.87 -29.38
CA TRP A 186 -6.99 5.02 -29.26
C TRP A 186 -6.32 5.50 -30.55
N ARG A 187 -6.77 5.01 -31.71
CA ARG A 187 -6.28 5.49 -33.01
C ARG A 187 -6.48 7.00 -33.17
N GLU A 188 -7.67 7.50 -32.87
CA GLU A 188 -7.95 8.94 -32.94
C GLU A 188 -7.10 9.74 -31.94
N VAL A 189 -6.87 9.21 -30.73
CA VAL A 189 -6.00 9.84 -29.73
C VAL A 189 -4.54 9.88 -30.17
N LEU A 190 -4.04 8.82 -30.81
CA LEU A 190 -2.70 8.81 -31.41
C LEU A 190 -2.57 9.86 -32.52
N LEU A 191 -3.57 9.97 -33.41
CA LEU A 191 -3.59 10.98 -34.47
C LEU A 191 -3.54 12.40 -33.91
N MET A 192 -4.30 12.69 -32.84
CA MET A 192 -4.22 13.98 -32.14
C MET A 192 -2.84 14.30 -31.56
N CYS A 193 -2.07 13.26 -31.22
CA CYS A 193 -0.69 13.38 -30.76
C CYS A 193 0.33 13.41 -31.90
N ASN A 194 -0.12 13.55 -33.16
CA ASN A 194 0.69 13.44 -34.38
C ASN A 194 1.46 12.11 -34.46
N ILE A 195 0.84 11.00 -34.05
CA ILE A 195 1.42 9.66 -34.12
C ILE A 195 0.63 8.84 -35.14
N VAL A 196 1.29 8.46 -36.23
CA VAL A 196 0.72 7.59 -37.27
C VAL A 196 1.48 6.27 -37.28
N ARG A 197 0.84 5.22 -36.76
CA ARG A 197 1.36 3.84 -36.76
C ARG A 197 0.22 2.83 -36.59
N PRO A 198 0.45 1.54 -36.87
CA PRO A 198 -0.47 0.49 -36.46
C PRO A 198 -0.69 0.49 -34.94
N LEU A 199 -1.88 0.04 -34.55
CA LEU A 199 -2.18 -0.24 -33.15
C LEU A 199 -1.40 -1.46 -32.70
N LEU A 200 -0.89 -1.43 -31.48
CA LEU A 200 -0.10 -2.51 -30.91
C LEU A 200 -0.91 -3.28 -29.86
N SER A 201 -0.40 -4.42 -29.44
CA SER A 201 -0.95 -5.12 -28.27
C SER A 201 -0.81 -4.25 -27.02
N TRP A 202 -1.61 -4.49 -25.97
CA TRP A 202 -1.48 -3.74 -24.72
C TRP A 202 -0.04 -3.70 -24.18
N ALA A 203 0.67 -4.83 -24.20
CA ALA A 203 2.05 -4.91 -23.72
C ALA A 203 3.00 -4.05 -24.56
N ASP A 204 2.85 -4.10 -25.88
CA ASP A 204 3.66 -3.35 -26.83
C ASP A 204 3.34 -1.85 -26.80
N GLU A 205 2.09 -1.47 -26.58
CA GLU A 205 1.67 -0.08 -26.35
C GLU A 205 2.35 0.48 -25.10
N VAL A 206 2.36 -0.27 -24.00
CA VAL A 206 3.03 0.14 -22.76
C VAL A 206 4.53 0.29 -22.96
N LEU A 207 5.18 -0.63 -23.68
CA LEU A 207 6.60 -0.56 -24.01
C LEU A 207 6.91 0.64 -24.90
N TRP A 208 6.10 0.86 -25.93
CA TRP A 208 6.22 2.01 -26.83
C TRP A 208 6.06 3.32 -26.07
N MET A 209 5.09 3.42 -25.16
CA MET A 209 4.89 4.59 -24.31
C MET A 209 6.06 4.82 -23.35
N SER A 210 6.64 3.74 -22.79
CA SER A 210 7.79 3.82 -21.86
C SER A 210 9.03 4.40 -22.54
N THR A 211 9.16 4.18 -23.85
CA THR A 211 10.29 4.64 -24.66
C THR A 211 10.04 6.01 -25.30
N HIS A 212 8.83 6.26 -25.81
CA HIS A 212 8.51 7.44 -26.63
C HIS A 212 7.82 8.58 -25.87
N ALA A 213 7.51 8.39 -24.60
CA ALA A 213 6.98 9.43 -23.72
C ALA A 213 7.92 9.78 -22.56
N ARG A 214 9.19 9.34 -22.66
CA ARG A 214 10.23 9.58 -21.66
C ARG A 214 10.82 10.98 -21.82
N GLY A 215 10.95 11.70 -20.70
CA GLY A 215 11.53 13.03 -20.65
C GLY A 215 10.52 14.13 -20.31
N SER A 216 10.95 15.39 -20.45
CA SER A 216 10.22 16.56 -19.95
C SER A 216 9.53 17.41 -21.02
N ALA A 217 9.78 17.13 -22.30
CA ALA A 217 9.19 17.87 -23.42
C ALA A 217 7.66 17.85 -23.38
N PHE A 218 7.05 18.89 -23.95
CA PHE A 218 5.59 19.05 -23.97
C PHE A 218 4.90 17.82 -24.58
N HIS A 219 5.34 17.38 -25.76
CA HIS A 219 4.76 16.22 -26.44
C HIS A 219 4.89 14.91 -25.64
N HIS A 220 5.97 14.70 -24.87
CA HIS A 220 6.10 13.55 -23.96
C HIS A 220 5.05 13.58 -22.85
N THR A 221 4.70 14.77 -22.37
CA THR A 221 3.64 14.93 -21.37
C THR A 221 2.28 14.69 -21.97
N MET A 222 2.01 15.28 -23.14
CA MET A 222 0.76 15.07 -23.86
C MET A 222 0.51 13.60 -24.13
N ARG A 223 1.53 12.86 -24.59
CA ARG A 223 1.44 11.40 -24.79
C ARG A 223 1.05 10.65 -23.51
N ARG A 224 1.72 10.94 -22.36
CA ARG A 224 1.40 10.29 -21.07
C ARG A 224 -0.03 10.60 -20.62
N LEU A 225 -0.44 11.86 -20.72
CA LEU A 225 -1.78 12.31 -20.35
C LEU A 225 -2.84 11.68 -21.25
N ALA A 226 -2.65 11.70 -22.57
CA ALA A 226 -3.52 11.08 -23.55
C ALA A 226 -3.69 9.58 -23.32
N PHE A 227 -2.60 8.87 -23.06
CA PHE A 227 -2.62 7.44 -22.75
C PHE A 227 -3.39 7.14 -21.45
N ALA A 228 -3.05 7.83 -20.36
CA ALA A 228 -3.70 7.64 -19.07
C ALA A 228 -5.20 8.01 -19.10
N ALA A 229 -5.55 9.11 -19.78
CA ALA A 229 -6.94 9.55 -19.96
C ALA A 229 -7.74 8.56 -20.79
N THR A 230 -7.15 8.01 -21.86
CA THR A 230 -7.82 7.00 -22.70
C THR A 230 -8.12 5.74 -21.90
N VAL A 231 -7.14 5.21 -21.16
CA VAL A 231 -7.33 4.04 -20.29
C VAL A 231 -8.39 4.31 -19.23
N TYR A 232 -8.38 5.49 -18.61
CA TYR A 232 -9.40 5.88 -17.64
C TYR A 232 -10.81 5.92 -18.25
N HIS A 233 -11.01 6.65 -19.35
CA HIS A 233 -12.34 6.83 -19.92
C HIS A 233 -12.90 5.54 -20.53
N LEU A 234 -12.04 4.68 -21.09
CA LEU A 234 -12.45 3.33 -21.51
C LEU A 234 -12.89 2.48 -20.31
N TRP A 235 -12.17 2.52 -19.19
CA TRP A 235 -12.56 1.81 -17.98
C TRP A 235 -13.89 2.33 -17.40
N ILE A 236 -14.07 3.66 -17.36
CA ILE A 236 -15.32 4.27 -16.91
C ILE A 236 -16.48 3.91 -17.85
N GLU A 237 -16.28 3.94 -19.16
CA GLU A 237 -17.31 3.55 -20.13
C GLU A 237 -17.68 2.08 -20.00
N ARG A 238 -16.70 1.18 -19.84
CA ARG A 238 -16.95 -0.23 -19.54
C ARG A 238 -17.84 -0.39 -18.31
N ASN A 239 -17.51 0.30 -17.22
CA ASN A 239 -18.29 0.25 -15.98
C ASN A 239 -19.69 0.86 -16.16
N ARG A 240 -19.80 1.95 -16.95
CA ARG A 240 -21.08 2.58 -17.27
C ARG A 240 -22.01 1.60 -18.00
N ARG A 241 -21.49 0.87 -19.00
CA ARG A 241 -22.27 -0.18 -19.70
C ARG A 241 -22.69 -1.30 -18.77
N CYS A 242 -21.77 -1.79 -17.93
CA CYS A 242 -22.04 -2.90 -17.03
C CYS A 242 -23.04 -2.57 -15.91
N PHE A 243 -22.95 -1.39 -15.29
CA PHE A 243 -23.70 -1.08 -14.07
C PHE A 243 -24.85 -0.09 -14.27
N LYS A 244 -24.85 0.66 -15.37
CA LYS A 244 -25.85 1.70 -15.64
C LYS A 244 -26.61 1.48 -16.94
N ASN A 245 -26.21 0.52 -17.76
CA ASN A 245 -26.81 0.27 -19.09
C ASN A 245 -26.87 1.53 -19.97
N VAL A 246 -25.84 2.39 -19.87
CA VAL A 246 -25.69 3.60 -20.70
C VAL A 246 -24.48 3.42 -21.60
N PHE A 247 -24.64 3.73 -22.89
CA PHE A 247 -23.67 3.47 -23.95
C PHE A 247 -23.30 4.78 -24.63
N LEU A 248 -22.07 5.24 -24.41
CA LEU A 248 -21.55 6.39 -25.14
C LEU A 248 -20.89 5.92 -26.45
N PRO A 249 -21.09 6.66 -27.55
CA PRO A 249 -20.36 6.40 -28.78
C PRO A 249 -18.87 6.72 -28.59
N TYR A 250 -18.00 6.10 -29.39
CA TYR A 250 -16.55 6.25 -29.24
C TYR A 250 -16.09 7.71 -29.42
N GLN A 251 -16.81 8.50 -30.23
CA GLN A 251 -16.58 9.94 -30.42
C GLN A 251 -16.72 10.72 -29.11
N GLU A 252 -17.67 10.34 -28.26
CA GLU A 252 -17.88 10.99 -26.97
C GLU A 252 -16.75 10.65 -25.99
N ILE A 253 -16.23 9.42 -26.05
CA ILE A 253 -15.05 9.03 -25.28
C ILE A 253 -13.83 9.86 -25.72
N ILE A 254 -13.63 10.03 -27.03
CA ILE A 254 -12.57 10.89 -27.57
C ILE A 254 -12.75 12.34 -27.09
N ARG A 255 -13.98 12.86 -27.07
CA ARG A 255 -14.29 14.20 -26.57
C ARG A 255 -13.91 14.36 -25.10
N LEU A 256 -14.21 13.37 -24.26
CA LEU A 256 -13.83 13.37 -22.84
C LEU A 256 -12.31 13.32 -22.64
N VAL A 257 -11.59 12.52 -23.45
CA VAL A 257 -10.12 12.50 -23.44
C VAL A 257 -9.56 13.88 -23.80
N LYS A 258 -10.07 14.52 -24.85
CA LYS A 258 -9.67 15.88 -25.27
C LYS A 258 -9.93 16.94 -24.20
N GLN A 259 -10.96 16.78 -23.38
CA GLN A 259 -11.27 17.75 -22.33
C GLN A 259 -10.32 17.69 -21.14
N ASP A 260 -9.79 16.51 -20.83
CA ASP A 260 -8.88 16.34 -19.71
C ASP A 260 -7.40 16.59 -20.08
N VAL A 261 -7.03 16.53 -21.37
CA VAL A 261 -5.63 16.52 -21.86
C VAL A 261 -5.31 17.78 -22.65
#